data_AF-A0A967JTW8-F1
#
_entry.id   AF-A0A967JTW8-F1
#
_cell.length_a   1.000
_cell.length_b   1.000
_cell.length_c   1.000
_cell.angle_alpha   90.00
_cell.angle_beta   90.00
_cell.angle_gamma   90.00
#
_symmetry.space_group_name_H-M   'P 1'
#
loop_
_entity.id
_entity.type
_entity.pdbx_description
1 polymer ?
#
loop_
_entity_poly.entity_id
_entity_poly.type
_entity_poly.pdbx_seq_one_letter_code
_entity_poly.pdbx_strand_id
1 'polypeptide(L)'
;MAGADRQTPLEFPCEFPIKAMGEARPGFEALVIEIVREHAPDLAETAVHSTASRHGTYTAVTVTITARSRAQLDAIYRDLTARAEVIMAL
;
A
#
# COMPACT_ATOMS: atom_id res chain seq x y z
N MET A 1 -18.92 29.73 -11.76
CA MET A 1 -17.83 29.51 -10.79
C MET A 1 -17.88 28.04 -10.38
N ALA A 2 -17.27 27.16 -11.18
CA ALA A 2 -17.21 25.73 -10.94
C ALA A 2 -15.83 25.38 -10.40
N GLY A 3 -15.76 24.51 -9.39
CA GLY A 3 -14.51 24.03 -8.80
C GLY A 3 -14.44 24.25 -7.30
N ALA A 4 -15.42 23.75 -6.55
CA ALA A 4 -15.13 23.32 -5.19
C ALA A 4 -14.31 22.03 -5.31
N ASP A 5 -13.03 22.18 -5.61
CA ASP A 5 -12.05 21.12 -5.46
C ASP A 5 -12.05 20.79 -3.97
N ARG A 6 -12.74 19.72 -3.61
CA ARG A 6 -12.81 19.23 -2.23
C ARG A 6 -11.47 18.57 -1.93
N GLN A 7 -10.40 19.36 -1.89
CA GLN A 7 -9.19 19.04 -1.15
C GLN A 7 -9.55 19.13 0.32
N THR A 8 -10.41 18.21 0.78
CA THR A 8 -10.47 17.92 2.21
C THR A 8 -9.04 17.61 2.61
N PRO A 9 -8.46 18.35 3.57
CA PRO A 9 -7.18 17.95 4.13
C PRO A 9 -7.34 16.49 4.53
N LEU A 10 -6.42 15.62 4.10
CA LEU A 10 -6.36 14.28 4.68
C LEU A 10 -6.22 14.49 6.20
N GLU A 11 -7.28 14.19 6.95
CA GLU A 11 -7.30 14.34 8.40
C GLU A 11 -6.54 13.16 8.98
N PHE A 12 -5.25 13.39 9.24
CA PHE A 12 -4.41 12.38 9.86
C PHE A 12 -4.60 12.39 11.39
N PRO A 13 -4.62 11.22 12.05
CA PRO A 13 -4.45 9.89 11.48
C PRO A 13 -5.73 9.35 10.79
N CYS A 14 -5.60 8.77 9.60
CA CYS A 14 -6.69 8.10 8.89
C CYS A 14 -6.27 6.71 8.41
N GLU A 15 -7.23 5.79 8.29
CA GLU A 15 -6.97 4.49 7.68
C GLU A 15 -6.90 4.64 6.15
N PHE A 16 -5.79 4.21 5.56
CA PHE A 16 -5.54 4.30 4.14
C PHE A 16 -5.15 2.92 3.58
N PRO A 17 -5.93 2.35 2.65
CA PRO A 17 -5.57 1.10 2.00
C PRO A 17 -4.54 1.35 0.91
N ILE A 18 -3.37 0.71 1.04
CA ILE A 18 -2.29 0.71 0.04
C ILE A 18 -2.32 -0.62 -0.69
N LYS A 19 -2.55 -0.59 -2.00
CA LYS A 19 -2.58 -1.79 -2.84
C LYS A 19 -1.32 -1.89 -3.67
N ALA A 20 -0.48 -2.88 -3.39
CA ALA A 20 0.65 -3.27 -4.21
C ALA A 20 0.28 -4.45 -5.12
N MET A 21 0.58 -4.35 -6.42
CA MET A 21 0.45 -5.44 -7.38
C MET A 21 1.83 -5.78 -7.92
N GLY A 22 2.17 -7.05 -7.89
CA GLY A 22 3.46 -7.55 -8.35
C GLY A 22 3.35 -8.94 -8.93
N GLU A 23 4.48 -9.48 -9.37
CA GLU A 23 4.56 -10.86 -9.86
C GLU A 23 4.17 -11.85 -8.75
N ALA A 24 3.39 -12.88 -9.10
CA ALA A 24 2.94 -13.89 -8.15
C ALA A 24 4.11 -14.79 -7.71
N ARG A 25 4.91 -14.30 -6.77
CA ARG A 25 6.01 -15.03 -6.16
C ARG A 25 5.72 -15.38 -4.71
N PRO A 26 6.12 -16.58 -4.26
CA PRO A 26 6.12 -16.89 -2.83
C PRO A 26 7.05 -15.90 -2.12
N GLY A 27 6.49 -15.15 -1.16
CA GLY A 27 7.21 -14.10 -0.42
C GLY A 27 6.90 -12.66 -0.85
N PHE A 28 6.14 -12.43 -1.92
CA PHE A 28 5.75 -11.07 -2.31
C PHE A 28 4.91 -10.36 -1.22
N GLU A 29 3.96 -11.09 -0.63
CA GLU A 29 3.19 -10.58 0.51
C GLU A 29 4.09 -10.18 1.68
N ALA A 30 4.98 -11.08 2.11
CA ALA A 30 5.91 -10.80 3.21
C ALA A 30 6.80 -9.58 2.92
N LEU A 31 7.27 -9.42 1.68
CA LEU A 31 8.05 -8.28 1.25
C LEU A 31 7.26 -6.96 1.34
N VAL A 32 6.00 -6.96 0.89
CA VAL A 32 5.12 -5.79 1.00
C VAL A 32 4.85 -5.47 2.47
N ILE A 33 4.56 -6.48 3.30
CA ILE A 33 4.34 -6.30 4.74
C ILE A 33 5.55 -5.69 5.41
N GLU A 34 6.76 -6.20 5.16
CA GLU A 34 8.00 -5.70 5.78
C GLU A 34 8.23 -4.22 5.43
N ILE A 35 8.09 -3.84 4.16
CA ILE A 35 8.23 -2.44 3.72
C ILE A 35 7.19 -1.56 4.41
N VAL A 36 5.93 -1.97 4.41
CA VAL A 36 4.86 -1.17 5.02
C VAL A 36 5.04 -1.07 6.53
N ARG A 37 5.46 -2.15 7.20
CA ARG A 37 5.70 -2.23 8.64
C ARG A 37 6.87 -1.34 9.08
N GLU A 38 7.88 -1.14 8.23
CA GLU A 38 8.98 -0.20 8.48
C GLU A 38 8.48 1.24 8.67
N HIS A 39 7.46 1.63 7.89
CA HIS A 39 6.84 2.96 7.95
C HIS A 39 5.64 3.03 8.90
N ALA A 40 4.97 1.91 9.13
CA ALA A 40 3.76 1.79 9.95
C ALA A 40 3.90 0.58 10.90
N PRO A 41 4.64 0.73 12.03
CA PRO A 41 4.83 -0.36 12.99
C PRO A 41 3.54 -0.77 13.70
N ASP A 42 2.52 0.09 13.71
CA ASP A 42 1.18 -0.19 14.23
C ASP A 42 0.32 -1.05 13.25
N LEU A 43 0.88 -1.48 12.12
CA LEU A 43 0.17 -2.30 11.14
C LEU A 43 -0.32 -3.61 11.79
N ALA A 44 -1.64 -3.78 11.83
CA ALA A 44 -2.23 -5.04 12.25
C ALA A 44 -1.99 -6.13 11.19
N GLU A 45 -1.66 -7.34 11.63
CA GLU A 45 -1.47 -8.48 10.71
C GLU A 45 -2.75 -8.80 9.92
N THR A 46 -3.92 -8.51 10.49
CA THR A 46 -5.22 -8.67 9.83
C THR A 46 -5.54 -7.58 8.81
N ALA A 47 -4.73 -6.52 8.73
CA ALA A 47 -4.93 -5.44 7.78
C ALA A 47 -4.34 -5.74 6.39
N VAL A 48 -3.76 -6.93 6.21
CA VAL A 48 -3.14 -7.37 4.97
C VAL A 48 -4.04 -8.38 4.27
N HIS A 49 -4.33 -8.12 3.01
CA HIS A 49 -5.13 -8.98 2.14
C HIS A 49 -4.40 -9.25 0.84
N SER A 50 -3.94 -10.48 0.64
CA SER A 50 -3.39 -10.93 -0.64
C SER A 50 -4.48 -11.62 -1.47
N THR A 51 -4.58 -11.20 -2.73
CA THR A 51 -5.45 -11.80 -3.74
C THR A 51 -4.61 -12.22 -4.93
N ALA A 52 -4.64 -13.51 -5.26
CA ALA A 52 -4.04 -14.00 -6.49
C ALA A 52 -4.87 -13.52 -7.69
N SER A 53 -4.20 -13.06 -8.73
CA SER A 53 -4.85 -12.69 -9.99
C SER A 53 -5.44 -13.92 -10.68
N ARG A 54 -6.47 -13.69 -11.51
CA ARG A 54 -7.26 -14.74 -12.17
C ARG A 54 -6.43 -15.71 -13.03
N HIS A 55 -5.27 -15.28 -13.50
CA HIS A 55 -4.34 -16.08 -14.30
C HIS A 55 -3.13 -16.62 -13.51
N GLY A 56 -3.02 -16.30 -12.22
CA GLY A 56 -1.88 -16.72 -11.38
C GLY A 56 -0.55 -16.03 -11.70
N THR A 57 -0.53 -15.07 -12.63
CA THR A 57 0.70 -14.33 -13.00
C THR A 57 1.07 -13.23 -12.01
N TYR A 58 0.06 -12.64 -11.37
CA TYR A 58 0.24 -11.49 -10.47
C TYR A 58 -0.48 -11.71 -9.16
N THR A 59 0.04 -11.11 -8.09
CA THR A 59 -0.61 -11.06 -6.77
C THR A 59 -0.84 -9.61 -6.39
N ALA A 60 -2.07 -9.30 -5.98
CA ALA A 60 -2.44 -8.01 -5.43
C ALA A 60 -2.46 -8.11 -3.90
N VAL A 61 -1.63 -7.34 -3.22
CA VAL A 61 -1.56 -7.24 -1.77
C VAL A 61 -2.13 -5.88 -1.38
N THR A 62 -3.21 -5.89 -0.62
CA THR A 62 -3.81 -4.68 -0.05
C THR A 62 -3.44 -4.60 1.42
N VAL A 63 -2.83 -3.52 1.84
CA VAL A 63 -2.41 -3.28 3.22
C VAL A 63 -3.08 -2.01 3.72
N THR A 64 -3.95 -2.14 4.72
CA THR A 64 -4.58 -0.98 5.35
C THR A 64 -3.68 -0.47 6.46
N ILE A 65 -3.18 0.75 6.32
CA ILE A 65 -2.36 1.40 7.36
C ILE A 65 -3.07 2.59 7.97
N THR A 66 -2.64 2.97 9.18
CA THR A 66 -2.94 4.29 9.73
C THR A 66 -1.96 5.31 9.15
N ALA A 67 -2.38 6.02 8.10
CA ALA A 67 -1.64 7.15 7.57
C ALA A 67 -1.63 8.27 8.60
N ARG A 68 -0.43 8.67 9.05
CA ARG A 68 -0.20 9.77 9.98
C ARG A 68 0.25 11.04 9.27
N SER A 69 0.75 10.91 8.04
CA SER A 69 1.14 12.04 7.21
C SER A 69 1.22 11.63 5.74
N ARG A 70 1.16 12.62 4.83
CA ARG A 70 1.39 12.37 3.40
C ARG A 70 2.82 11.89 3.11
N ALA A 71 3.81 12.39 3.86
CA ALA A 71 5.20 11.97 3.72
C ALA A 71 5.41 10.48 4.03
N GLN A 72 4.67 9.94 5.00
CA GLN A 72 4.68 8.50 5.32
C GLN A 72 4.15 7.67 4.14
N LEU A 73 3.02 8.09 3.56
CA LEU A 73 2.45 7.42 2.38
C LEU A 73 3.43 7.47 1.19
N ASP A 74 3.95 8.65 0.88
CA ASP A 74 4.95 8.84 -0.19
C ASP A 74 6.19 7.96 0.00
N ALA A 75 6.68 7.81 1.25
CA ALA A 75 7.80 6.94 1.56
C ALA A 75 7.47 5.46 1.28
N ILE A 76 6.29 4.99 1.69
CA ILE A 76 5.82 3.63 1.42
C ILE A 76 5.70 3.39 -0.09
N TYR A 77 5.04 4.28 -0.82
CA TYR A 77 4.91 4.14 -2.27
C TYR A 77 6.27 4.14 -2.98
N ARG A 78 7.20 4.97 -2.53
CA ARG A 78 8.56 5.00 -3.06
C ARG A 78 9.30 3.69 -2.82
N ASP A 79 9.26 3.15 -1.60
CA ASP A 79 9.95 1.90 -1.29
C ASP A 79 9.30 0.70 -1.97
N LEU A 80 7.97 0.68 -2.09
CA LEU A 80 7.26 -0.33 -2.88
C LEU A 80 7.69 -0.26 -4.35
N THR A 81 7.60 0.91 -4.98
CA THR A 81 7.96 1.09 -6.40
C THR A 81 9.46 0.96 -6.68
N ALA A 82 10.32 1.06 -5.65
CA ALA A 82 11.75 0.78 -5.77
C ALA A 82 12.05 -0.72 -5.92
N ARG A 83 11.11 -1.61 -5.58
CA ARG A 83 11.27 -3.06 -5.74
C ARG A 83 10.89 -3.47 -7.15
N ALA A 84 11.77 -4.22 -7.81
CA ALA A 84 11.52 -4.71 -9.16
C ALA A 84 10.33 -5.66 -9.24
N GLU A 85 9.97 -6.31 -8.12
CA GLU A 85 8.81 -7.20 -8.02
C GLU A 85 7.48 -6.45 -8.01
N VAL A 86 7.45 -5.16 -7.63
CA VAL A 86 6.24 -4.34 -7.59
C VAL A 86 6.06 -3.68 -8.95
N ILE A 87 4.96 -4.03 -9.61
CA ILE A 87 4.62 -3.50 -10.93
C ILE A 87 3.80 -2.23 -10.79
N MET A 88 2.95 -2.16 -9.76
CA MET A 88 2.03 -1.05 -9.55
C MET A 88 1.68 -0.93 -8.07
N ALA A 89 1.65 0.30 -7.55
CA ALA A 89 1.14 0.60 -6.22
C ALA A 89 0.05 1.68 -6.33
N LEU A 90 -1.08 1.49 -5.65
CA LEU A 90 -2.24 2.38 -5.63
C LEU A 90 -2.71 2.67 -4.20
#